data_AF-A0A158DQ44-F1
#
_entry.id   AF-A0A158DQ44-F1
#
_cell.length_a   1.000
_cell.length_b   1.000
_cell.length_c   1.000
_cell.angle_alpha   90.00
_cell.angle_beta   90.00
_cell.angle_gamma   90.00
#
_symmetry.space_group_name_H-M   'P 1'
#
loop_
_entity.id
_entity.type
_entity.pdbx_description
1 polymer ?
#
loop_
_entity_poly.entity_id
_entity_poly.type
_entity_poly.pdbx_seq_one_letter_code
_entity_poly.pdbx_strand_id
1 'polypeptide(L)'
;MYSMGAYFVEIIPQSVTGKGWTADARFSRQADYRKHAEVLKISYPSQLIEPTRALAERAVLQWAREFVKTSSEVIESSLRIQEETTNADAVHSADPAH
;
A
#
# COMPACT_ATOMS: atom_id res chain seq x y z
N MET A 1 -0.53 11.47 2.49
CA MET A 1 -1.37 10.54 1.72
C MET A 1 -1.86 11.25 0.47
N TYR A 2 -1.83 10.56 -0.67
CA TYR A 2 -2.16 11.12 -1.99
C TYR A 2 -3.44 10.45 -2.51
N SER A 3 -4.36 11.23 -3.10
CA SER A 3 -5.53 10.68 -3.80
C SER A 3 -5.18 10.43 -5.28
N MET A 4 -5.51 9.24 -5.77
CA MET A 4 -5.21 8.79 -7.14
C MET A 4 -6.38 7.97 -7.69
N GLY A 5 -7.37 8.66 -8.27
CA GLY A 5 -8.56 7.99 -8.81
C GLY A 5 -9.36 7.33 -7.69
N ALA A 6 -9.55 6.01 -7.78
CA ALA A 6 -10.28 5.23 -6.77
C ALA A 6 -9.45 4.89 -5.51
N TYR A 7 -8.17 5.29 -5.46
CA TYR A 7 -7.25 4.88 -4.40
C TYR A 7 -6.71 6.05 -3.59
N PHE A 8 -6.41 5.76 -2.33
CA PHE A 8 -5.44 6.51 -1.56
C PHE A 8 -4.09 5.81 -1.55
N VAL A 9 -3.03 6.61 -1.62
CA VAL A 9 -1.64 6.13 -1.65
C VAL A 9 -0.83 6.79 -0.54
N GLU A 10 -0.20 5.98 0.30
CA GLU A 10 0.80 6.39 1.28
C GLU A 10 2.19 5.98 0.80
N ILE A 11 3.16 6.89 0.91
CA ILE A 11 4.55 6.62 0.55
C ILE A 11 5.34 6.44 1.85
N ILE A 12 5.94 5.26 2.04
CA ILE A 12 6.75 4.94 3.22
C ILE A 12 8.22 4.94 2.81
N PRO A 13 8.94 6.06 3.01
CA PRO A 13 10.36 6.11 2.71
C PRO A 13 11.16 5.25 3.69
N GLN A 14 12.23 4.64 3.17
CA GLN A 14 13.15 3.80 3.91
C GLN A 14 14.58 4.15 3.52
N SER A 15 15.47 4.26 4.50
CA SER A 15 16.89 4.43 4.23
C SER A 15 17.53 3.09 3.87
N VAL A 16 18.40 3.10 2.87
CA VAL A 16 19.20 1.95 2.46
C VAL A 16 20.65 2.25 2.79
N THR A 17 21.19 1.57 3.80
CA THR A 17 22.55 1.79 4.32
C THR A 17 23.58 1.76 3.19
N GLY A 18 24.32 2.87 3.05
CA GLY A 18 25.37 3.02 2.05
C GLY A 18 24.90 3.16 0.60
N LYS A 19 23.59 3.23 0.32
CA LYS A 19 23.05 3.32 -1.05
C LYS A 19 22.12 4.50 -1.30
N GLY A 20 21.43 5.01 -0.26
CA GLY A 20 20.52 6.15 -0.38
C GLY A 20 19.18 5.88 0.30
N TRP A 21 18.10 6.22 -0.39
CA TRP A 21 16.72 6.09 0.07
C TRP A 21 15.88 5.35 -0.97
N THR A 22 14.93 4.53 -0.51
CA THR A 22 13.84 3.97 -1.30
C THR A 22 12.51 4.35 -0.64
N ALA A 23 11.39 3.98 -1.25
CA ALA A 23 10.09 4.00 -0.60
C ALA A 23 9.17 2.88 -1.10
N ASP A 24 8.23 2.49 -0.24
CA ASP A 24 7.11 1.62 -0.60
C ASP A 24 5.86 2.47 -0.84
N ALA A 25 4.97 2.00 -1.71
CA ALA A 25 3.64 2.58 -1.85
C ALA A 25 2.59 1.65 -1.23
N ARG A 26 1.82 2.19 -0.29
CA ARG A 26 0.64 1.54 0.30
C ARG A 26 -0.62 2.06 -0.37
N PHE A 27 -1.43 1.15 -0.90
CA PHE A 27 -2.69 1.47 -1.57
C PHE A 27 -3.86 1.03 -0.71
N SER A 28 -4.89 1.86 -0.68
CA SER A 28 -6.20 1.53 -0.13
C SER A 28 -7.31 2.08 -1.02
N ARG A 29 -8.50 1.49 -0.96
CA ARG A 29 -9.67 2.03 -1.66
C ARG A 29 -10.10 3.33 -0.99
N GLN A 30 -10.42 4.34 -1.79
CA GLN A 30 -11.01 5.57 -1.28
C GLN A 30 -12.40 5.32 -0.67
N ALA A 31 -13.16 4.36 -1.22
CA ALA A 31 -14.50 4.00 -0.74
C ALA A 31 -14.50 3.45 0.70
N ASP A 32 -13.41 2.79 1.10
CA ASP A 32 -13.30 2.13 2.40
C ASP A 32 -12.86 3.12 3.51
N TYR A 33 -12.51 4.35 3.12
CA TYR A 33 -11.91 5.37 3.98
C TYR A 33 -12.92 6.08 4.90
N ARG A 34 -13.65 5.32 5.73
CA ARG A 34 -14.46 5.87 6.83
C ARG A 34 -13.66 6.00 8.12
N LYS A 35 -12.62 5.17 8.30
CA LYS A 35 -11.71 5.19 9.46
C LYS A 35 -10.28 4.79 9.05
N HIS A 36 -9.40 5.76 8.89
CA HIS A 36 -8.04 5.58 8.36
C HIS A 36 -7.21 4.44 8.98
N ALA A 37 -7.41 4.14 10.27
CA ALA A 37 -6.66 3.11 11.00
C ALA A 37 -7.16 1.67 10.71
N GLU A 38 -8.40 1.50 10.26
CA GLU A 38 -9.04 0.20 10.02
C GLU A 38 -9.10 -0.15 8.53
N VAL A 39 -8.59 0.74 7.65
CA VAL A 39 -8.63 0.53 6.20
C VAL A 39 -7.56 -0.46 5.78
N LEU A 40 -7.98 -1.49 5.05
CA LEU A 40 -7.10 -2.45 4.43
C LEU A 40 -6.13 -1.75 3.47
N LYS A 41 -4.84 -2.05 3.63
CA LYS A 41 -3.77 -1.47 2.81
C LYS A 41 -2.90 -2.59 2.25
N ILE A 42 -2.59 -2.52 0.95
CA ILE A 42 -1.61 -3.39 0.32
C ILE A 42 -0.34 -2.59 0.04
N SER A 43 0.83 -3.15 0.37
CA SER A 43 2.12 -2.49 0.14
C SER A 43 2.80 -3.09 -1.09
N TYR A 44 3.28 -2.23 -1.99
CA TYR A 44 4.17 -2.63 -3.07
C TYR A 44 5.52 -1.91 -2.89
N PRO A 45 6.63 -2.67 -2.79
CA PRO A 45 7.94 -2.07 -2.66
C PRO A 45 8.39 -1.49 -4.00
N SER A 46 8.95 -0.28 -3.97
CA SER A 46 9.65 0.23 -5.15
C SER A 46 11.09 -0.27 -5.18
N GLN A 47 11.59 -0.57 -6.37
CA GLN A 47 13.01 -0.88 -6.58
C GLN A 47 13.84 0.39 -6.87
N LEU A 48 13.27 1.58 -6.64
CA LEU A 48 13.91 2.86 -6.94
C LEU A 48 14.81 3.27 -5.77
N ILE A 49 16.10 3.46 -6.06
CA ILE A 49 17.08 3.98 -5.09
C ILE A 49 17.44 5.39 -5.50
N GLU A 50 17.19 6.33 -4.61
CA GLU A 50 17.44 7.75 -4.82
C GLU A 50 18.39 8.32 -3.76
N PRO A 51 19.18 9.36 -4.08
CA PRO A 51 20.16 9.92 -3.14
C PRO A 51 19.53 10.51 -1.87
N THR A 52 18.29 10.99 -1.96
CA THR A 52 17.60 11.66 -0.85
C THR A 52 16.20 11.11 -0.64
N ARG A 53 15.71 11.22 0.59
CA ARG A 53 14.34 10.86 0.95
C ARG A 53 13.30 11.53 0.05
N ALA A 54 13.44 12.82 -0.22
CA ALA A 54 12.48 13.58 -1.02
C ALA A 54 12.45 13.12 -2.50
N LEU A 55 13.61 12.75 -3.05
CA LEU A 55 13.69 12.18 -4.40
C LEU A 55 13.05 10.79 -4.44
N ALA A 56 13.33 9.93 -3.46
CA ALA A 56 12.69 8.62 -3.34
C ALA A 56 11.16 8.76 -3.26
N GLU A 57 10.66 9.64 -2.40
CA GLU A 57 9.22 9.88 -2.27
C GLU A 57 8.60 10.36 -3.59
N ARG A 58 9.25 11.29 -4.30
CA ARG A 58 8.76 11.79 -5.59
C ARG A 58 8.79 10.73 -6.68
N ALA A 59 9.86 9.94 -6.75
CA ALA A 59 10.03 8.88 -7.75
C ALA A 59 8.97 7.79 -7.56
N VAL A 60 8.76 7.33 -6.32
CA VAL A 60 7.73 6.33 -5.99
C VAL A 60 6.32 6.90 -6.16
N LEU A 61 6.10 8.18 -5.88
CA LEU A 61 4.82 8.83 -6.15
C LEU A 61 4.49 8.81 -7.66
N GLN A 62 5.47 9.13 -8.50
CA GLN A 62 5.28 9.10 -9.95
C GLN A 62 5.03 7.67 -10.45
N TRP A 63 5.82 6.71 -9.98
CA TRP A 63 5.62 5.29 -10.29
C TRP A 63 4.22 4.82 -9.87
N ALA A 64 3.77 5.14 -8.65
CA ALA A 64 2.46 4.76 -8.15
C ALA A 64 1.30 5.32 -9.00
N ARG A 65 1.45 6.55 -9.53
CA ARG A 65 0.46 7.13 -10.46
C ARG A 65 0.35 6.33 -11.74
N GLU A 66 1.46 5.89 -12.31
CA GLU A 66 1.44 5.07 -13.52
C GLU A 66 0.91 3.66 -13.21
N PHE A 67 1.31 3.08 -12.08
CA PHE A 67 0.84 1.77 -11.63
C PHE A 67 -0.69 1.73 -11.45
N VAL A 68 -1.29 2.78 -10.86
CA VAL A 68 -2.76 2.88 -10.75
C VAL A 68 -3.43 2.91 -12.12
N LYS A 69 -2.84 3.58 -13.11
CA LYS A 69 -3.41 3.66 -14.47
C LYS A 69 -3.33 2.33 -15.20
N THR A 70 -2.24 1.57 -15.02
CA THR A 70 -1.99 0.35 -15.82
C THR A 70 -2.38 -0.94 -15.11
N SER A 71 -2.58 -0.90 -13.79
CA SER A 71 -2.62 -2.10 -12.96
C SER A 71 -3.65 -2.02 -11.82
N SER A 72 -4.71 -1.23 -11.99
CA SER A 72 -5.81 -1.13 -11.02
C SER A 72 -6.42 -2.49 -10.66
N GLU A 73 -6.61 -3.38 -11.63
CA GLU A 73 -7.15 -4.74 -11.40
C GLU A 73 -6.26 -5.58 -10.48
N VAL A 74 -4.93 -5.40 -10.55
CA VAL A 74 -3.96 -6.08 -9.68
C VAL A 74 -4.10 -5.56 -8.24
N ILE A 75 -4.24 -4.24 -8.08
CA ILE A 75 -4.45 -3.60 -6.78
C ILE A 75 -5.76 -4.12 -6.17
N GLU A 76 -6.85 -4.15 -6.93
CA GLU A 76 -8.15 -4.65 -6.46
C GLU A 76 -8.12 -6.13 -6.05
N SER A 77 -7.49 -6.96 -6.88
CA SER A 77 -7.38 -8.40 -6.60
C SER A 77 -6.57 -8.64 -5.33
N SER A 78 -5.48 -7.89 -5.15
CA SER A 78 -4.62 -8.01 -3.96
C SER A 78 -5.35 -7.53 -2.69
N LEU A 79 -6.09 -6.43 -2.78
CA LEU A 79 -6.94 -5.96 -1.69
C LEU A 79 -8.03 -6.98 -1.32
N ARG A 80 -8.69 -7.59 -2.32
CA ARG A 80 -9.71 -8.62 -2.07
C ARG A 80 -9.12 -9.86 -1.37
N ILE A 81 -7.97 -10.37 -1.83
CA ILE A 81 -7.31 -11.53 -1.21
C ILE A 81 -6.95 -11.22 0.24
N GLN A 82 -6.44 -10.02 0.50
CA GLN A 82 -6.09 -9.60 1.86
C GLN A 82 -7.33 -9.45 2.76
N GLU A 83 -8.45 -9.00 2.20
CA GLU A 83 -9.75 -8.91 2.89
C GLU A 83 -10.26 -10.30 3.28
N GLU A 84 -10.22 -11.25 2.35
CA GLU A 84 -10.59 -12.66 2.58
C GLU A 84 -9.72 -13.31 3.65
N THR A 85 -8.40 -13.05 3.62
CA THR A 85 -7.45 -13.59 4.61
C THR A 85 -7.73 -13.02 6.01
N THR A 86 -7.93 -11.72 6.10
CA THR A 86 -8.22 -11.04 7.39
C THR A 86 -9.53 -11.56 7.99
N ASN A 87 -10.55 -11.78 7.17
CA ASN A 87 -11.83 -12.33 7.61
C ASN A 87 -11.71 -13.79 8.06
N ALA A 88 -10.90 -14.61 7.37
CA ALA A 88 -10.65 -16.00 7.76
C ALA A 88 -9.97 -16.09 9.14
N ASP A 89 -8.96 -15.26 9.39
CA ASP A 89 -8.25 -15.20 10.68
C ASP A 89 -9.15 -14.70 11.81
N ALA A 90 -10.04 -13.75 11.53
CA ALA A 90 -11.02 -13.26 12.50
C ALA A 90 -12.03 -14.35 12.91
N VAL A 91 -12.44 -15.22 11.97
CA VAL A 91 -13.32 -16.36 12.26
C VAL A 91 -12.60 -17.45 13.07
N HIS A 92 -11.32 -17.74 12.77
CA HIS A 92 -10.54 -18.73 13.53
C HIS A 92 -10.15 -18.25 14.95
N SER A 93 -10.02 -16.94 15.17
CA SER A 93 -9.68 -16.39 16.49
C SER A 93 -10.89 -16.27 17.42
N ALA A 94 -12.12 -16.43 16.90
CA ALA A 94 -13.36 -16.29 17.65
C ALA A 94 -13.90 -17.61 18.24
N ASP A 95 -13.17 -18.72 18.11
CA ASP A 95 -13.54 -20.02 18.68
C ASP A 95 -12.60 -20.42 19.83
N PRO A 96 -12.79 -19.88 21.05
CA PRO A 96 -12.22 -20.48 22.25
C PRO A 96 -13.14 -21.64 22.67
N ALA A 97 -12.99 -22.78 22.01
CA ALA A 97 -13.64 -24.01 22.45
C ALA A 97 -13.02 -24.49 23.78
N HIS A 98 -13.80 -24.25 24.85
CA HIS A 98 -14.06 -25.09 26.03
C HIS A 98 -12.91 -25.76 26.80
#